data_AF-A0A1I2BYP0-F1
#
_entry.id   AF-A0A1I2BYP0-F1
#
_cell.length_a   1.000
_cell.length_b   1.000
_cell.length_c   1.000
_cell.angle_alpha   90.00
_cell.angle_beta   90.00
_cell.angle_gamma   90.00
#
_symmetry.space_group_name_H-M   'P 1'
#
loop_
_entity.id
_entity.type
_entity.pdbx_description
1 polymer ?
#
loop_
_entity_poly.entity_id
_entity_poly.type
_entity_poly.pdbx_seq_one_letter_code
_entity_poly.pdbx_strand_id
1 'polypeptide(L)'
;MEKIGTDSTSLALMKFHETTILFQTIDNEVIRKALANQTGVALTKDYRAQEVLISYSPLTVQDVEWIIVTEIDAKEALKSVDEFAWRSVRILGVVCLLIAITSFFIAHRISKPILKLLIGTTQLSRGDLHVQVDVKSKDEIGILAESFNQTVISLREQRREILEKQEEIHRQMEEISQQAQKLQEINEEISYKNEEITKKNLILEQQKEQITVQAENLRQLNEEITQINNFLEEKVKEHTAALEAQNKKLLEYAFINSHRLRAPVATILGLMNVIKVTSNAEEKQACIDMLEKTTQKLDAIVHEIQDTIYQAEQP
;
A
#
# COMPACT_ATOMS: atom_id res chain seq x y z
N MET A 1 70.36 -81.45 -45.78
CA MET A 1 70.54 -82.34 -46.94
C MET A 1 69.85 -83.68 -46.73
N GLU A 2 70.17 -84.45 -45.68
CA GLU A 2 69.43 -85.70 -45.36
C GLU A 2 67.92 -85.47 -45.14
N LYS A 3 67.54 -84.38 -44.46
CA LYS A 3 66.14 -83.95 -44.29
C LYS A 3 65.43 -83.45 -45.57
N ILE A 4 66.16 -83.28 -46.67
CA ILE A 4 65.66 -82.71 -47.94
C ILE A 4 65.66 -83.80 -49.04
N GLY A 5 65.99 -85.05 -48.71
CA GLY A 5 65.89 -86.20 -49.62
C GLY A 5 67.11 -86.45 -50.51
N THR A 6 68.28 -85.87 -50.19
CA THR A 6 69.53 -86.15 -50.92
C THR A 6 69.97 -87.61 -50.72
N ASP A 7 70.29 -88.32 -51.79
CA ASP A 7 70.77 -89.72 -51.77
C ASP A 7 72.01 -89.90 -50.88
N SER A 8 72.11 -91.07 -50.23
CA SER A 8 73.18 -91.38 -49.27
C SER A 8 74.57 -91.40 -49.91
N THR A 9 74.68 -91.74 -51.20
CA THR A 9 75.93 -91.72 -51.98
C THR A 9 76.38 -90.28 -52.23
N SER A 10 75.47 -89.41 -52.64
CA SER A 10 75.75 -87.98 -52.85
C SER A 10 76.15 -87.30 -51.54
N LEU A 11 75.50 -87.65 -50.42
CA LEU A 11 75.87 -87.14 -49.09
C LEU A 11 77.29 -87.56 -48.67
N ALA A 12 77.70 -88.80 -48.99
CA ALA A 12 79.04 -89.28 -48.70
C ALA A 12 80.10 -88.55 -49.56
N LEU A 13 79.82 -88.34 -50.85
CA LEU A 13 80.70 -87.60 -51.77
C LEU A 13 80.84 -86.13 -51.38
N MET A 14 79.74 -85.47 -50.98
CA MET A 14 79.78 -84.09 -50.49
C MET A 14 80.65 -83.93 -49.24
N LYS A 15 80.55 -84.88 -48.30
CA LYS A 15 81.37 -84.88 -47.09
C LYS A 15 82.84 -85.15 -47.41
N PHE A 16 83.12 -86.07 -48.34
CA PHE A 16 84.48 -86.41 -48.73
C PHE A 16 85.19 -85.27 -49.47
N HIS A 17 84.47 -84.56 -50.36
CA HIS A 17 85.01 -83.45 -51.15
C HIS A 17 84.81 -82.06 -50.53
N GLU A 18 84.19 -81.98 -49.34
CA GLU A 18 83.83 -80.73 -48.65
C GLU A 18 83.08 -79.72 -49.55
N THR A 19 82.29 -80.20 -50.52
CA THR A 19 81.58 -79.36 -51.48
C THR A 19 80.22 -79.93 -51.86
N THR A 20 79.25 -79.05 -52.13
CA THR A 20 77.94 -79.40 -52.69
C THR A 20 77.89 -79.25 -54.20
N ILE A 21 78.93 -78.65 -54.81
CA ILE A 21 79.01 -78.37 -56.25
C ILE A 21 78.97 -79.68 -57.02
N LEU A 22 78.08 -79.77 -58.03
CA LEU A 22 77.83 -80.96 -58.87
C LEU A 22 77.26 -82.20 -58.15
N PHE A 23 77.10 -82.17 -56.83
CA PHE A 23 76.54 -83.29 -56.06
C PHE A 23 75.11 -83.02 -55.55
N GLN A 24 74.69 -81.75 -55.45
CA GLN A 24 73.36 -81.37 -54.99
C GLN A 24 72.48 -80.95 -56.17
N THR A 25 71.49 -81.77 -56.51
CA THR A 25 70.44 -81.39 -57.47
C THR A 25 69.47 -80.42 -56.80
N ILE A 26 69.12 -79.34 -57.51
CA ILE A 26 68.10 -78.38 -57.10
C ILE A 26 67.03 -78.40 -58.17
N ASP A 27 65.86 -78.95 -57.85
CA ASP A 27 64.67 -78.90 -58.69
C ASP A 27 63.56 -78.17 -57.92
N ASN A 28 63.48 -76.86 -58.14
CA ASN A 28 62.40 -76.03 -57.62
C ASN A 28 61.68 -75.33 -58.78
N GLU A 29 60.55 -74.69 -58.47
CA GLU A 29 59.75 -73.98 -59.47
C GLU A 29 60.55 -72.93 -60.25
N VAL A 30 61.53 -72.29 -59.59
CA VAL A 30 62.42 -71.31 -60.20
C VAL A 30 63.32 -71.94 -61.26
N ILE A 31 63.96 -73.06 -60.97
CA ILE A 31 64.80 -73.78 -61.94
C ILE A 31 63.96 -74.27 -63.13
N ARG A 32 62.76 -74.80 -62.89
CA ARG A 32 61.85 -75.22 -63.98
C ARG A 32 61.41 -74.05 -64.88
N LYS A 33 61.12 -72.89 -64.30
CA LYS A 33 60.80 -71.66 -65.06
C LYS A 33 62.01 -71.17 -65.85
N ALA A 34 63.20 -71.21 -65.26
CA ALA A 34 64.43 -70.84 -65.93
C ALA A 34 64.77 -71.76 -67.12
N LEU A 35 64.62 -73.08 -66.94
CA LEU A 35 64.78 -74.08 -68.02
C LEU A 35 63.74 -73.88 -69.14
N ALA A 36 62.54 -73.39 -68.81
CA ALA A 36 61.54 -72.98 -69.79
C ALA A 36 61.84 -71.60 -70.42
N ASN A 37 63.09 -71.13 -70.33
CA ASN A 37 63.59 -69.87 -70.87
C ASN A 37 62.92 -68.60 -70.29
N GLN A 38 62.43 -68.66 -69.04
CA GLN A 38 61.86 -67.51 -68.34
C GLN A 38 62.88 -66.86 -67.40
N THR A 39 62.78 -65.55 -67.24
CA THR A 39 63.54 -64.77 -66.25
C THR A 39 62.59 -64.25 -65.18
N GLY A 40 63.04 -64.15 -63.94
CA GLY A 40 62.21 -63.54 -62.92
C GLY A 40 62.84 -63.44 -61.54
N VAL A 41 61.99 -63.06 -60.60
CA VAL A 41 62.27 -63.05 -59.17
C VAL A 41 61.16 -63.84 -58.48
N ALA A 42 61.52 -64.67 -57.50
CA ALA A 42 60.57 -65.42 -56.71
C ALA A 42 61.03 -65.52 -55.26
N LEU A 43 60.07 -65.57 -54.33
CA LEU A 43 60.30 -65.97 -52.96
C LEU A 43 60.09 -67.49 -52.89
N THR A 44 61.14 -68.24 -52.61
CA THR A 44 61.05 -69.70 -52.51
C THR A 44 62.06 -70.24 -51.50
N LYS A 45 62.15 -71.56 -51.37
CA LYS A 45 63.12 -72.22 -50.51
C LYS A 45 64.36 -72.60 -51.31
N ASP A 46 65.52 -72.29 -50.75
CA ASP A 46 66.80 -72.73 -51.27
C ASP A 46 67.04 -74.22 -50.98
N TYR A 47 68.21 -74.73 -51.38
CA TYR A 47 68.66 -76.09 -51.10
C TYR A 47 68.86 -76.39 -49.60
N ARG A 48 68.84 -75.37 -48.71
CA ARG A 48 68.87 -75.48 -47.24
C ARG A 48 67.46 -75.48 -46.63
N ALA A 49 66.41 -75.40 -47.46
CA ALA A 49 65.01 -75.25 -47.07
C ALA A 49 64.69 -73.93 -46.33
N GLN A 50 65.50 -72.89 -46.54
CA GLN A 50 65.32 -71.56 -45.96
C GLN A 50 64.67 -70.62 -46.98
N GLU A 51 63.78 -69.74 -46.53
CA GLU A 51 63.14 -68.77 -47.42
C GLU A 51 64.17 -67.75 -47.91
N VAL A 52 64.33 -67.68 -49.22
CA VAL A 52 65.26 -66.81 -49.94
C VAL A 52 64.53 -66.06 -51.04
N LEU A 53 64.98 -64.85 -51.33
CA LEU A 53 64.60 -64.13 -52.54
C LEU A 53 65.58 -64.54 -53.65
N ILE A 54 65.05 -65.20 -54.68
CA ILE A 54 65.84 -65.71 -55.80
C ILE A 54 65.57 -64.89 -57.05
N SER A 55 66.62 -64.47 -57.75
CA SER A 55 66.55 -64.03 -59.14
C SER A 55 67.22 -65.05 -60.04
N TYR A 56 66.60 -65.33 -61.19
CA TYR A 56 67.04 -66.36 -62.12
C TYR A 56 66.97 -65.88 -63.57
N SER A 57 67.93 -66.32 -64.37
CA SER A 57 67.94 -66.12 -65.82
C SER A 57 68.59 -67.32 -66.52
N PRO A 58 68.04 -67.79 -67.66
CA PRO A 58 68.77 -68.69 -68.54
C PRO A 58 69.99 -67.98 -69.13
N LEU A 59 71.02 -68.76 -69.44
CA LEU A 59 72.28 -68.32 -70.03
C LEU A 59 72.78 -69.42 -70.98
N THR A 60 73.02 -69.12 -72.26
CA THR A 60 73.56 -70.11 -73.20
C THR A 60 75.02 -69.79 -73.49
N VAL A 61 75.93 -70.74 -73.22
CA VAL A 61 77.36 -70.60 -73.52
C VAL A 61 77.85 -71.86 -74.24
N GLN A 62 78.37 -71.70 -75.46
CA GLN A 62 78.95 -72.79 -76.27
C GLN A 62 78.03 -74.02 -76.37
N ASP A 63 76.77 -73.80 -76.76
CA ASP A 63 75.72 -74.82 -76.93
C ASP A 63 75.29 -75.56 -75.63
N VAL A 64 75.70 -75.07 -74.46
CA VAL A 64 75.23 -75.57 -73.16
C VAL A 64 74.20 -74.62 -72.57
N GLU A 65 73.07 -75.16 -72.13
CA GLU A 65 72.03 -74.44 -71.40
C GLU A 65 72.42 -74.30 -69.93
N TRP A 66 72.86 -73.11 -69.55
CA TRP A 66 73.12 -72.72 -68.16
C TRP A 66 71.95 -71.92 -67.61
N ILE A 67 71.84 -71.91 -66.28
CA ILE A 67 70.97 -70.99 -65.55
C ILE A 67 71.84 -70.29 -64.53
N ILE A 68 71.78 -68.96 -64.51
CA ILE A 68 72.35 -68.17 -63.43
C ILE A 68 71.26 -67.90 -62.39
N VAL A 69 71.58 -68.18 -61.13
CA VAL A 69 70.71 -67.98 -59.99
C VAL A 69 71.46 -67.18 -58.94
N THR A 70 70.80 -66.16 -58.40
CA THR A 70 71.31 -65.38 -57.26
C THR A 70 70.28 -65.42 -56.15
N GLU A 71 70.71 -65.72 -54.93
CA GLU A 71 69.84 -65.89 -53.77
C GLU A 71 70.31 -65.01 -52.62
N ILE A 72 69.35 -64.44 -51.87
CA ILE A 72 69.58 -63.76 -50.59
C ILE A 72 68.54 -64.23 -49.58
N ASP A 73 68.94 -64.45 -48.33
CA ASP A 73 68.02 -64.85 -47.27
C ASP A 73 66.89 -63.82 -47.12
N ALA A 74 65.64 -64.27 -47.14
CA ALA A 74 64.47 -63.38 -47.11
C ALA A 74 64.46 -62.50 -45.84
N LYS A 75 64.93 -63.04 -44.72
CA LYS A 75 65.09 -62.30 -43.46
C LYS A 75 66.11 -61.16 -43.55
N GLU A 76 67.19 -61.35 -44.31
CA GLU A 76 68.18 -60.30 -44.54
C GLU A 76 67.65 -59.24 -45.50
N ALA A 77 67.08 -59.69 -46.63
CA ALA A 77 66.50 -58.81 -47.63
C ALA A 77 65.34 -57.94 -47.07
N LEU A 78 64.53 -58.49 -46.15
CA LEU A 78 63.37 -57.80 -45.56
C LEU A 78 63.64 -57.17 -44.19
N LYS A 79 64.85 -57.32 -43.61
CA LYS A 79 65.16 -56.79 -42.28
C LYS A 79 64.79 -55.32 -42.09
N SER A 80 65.08 -54.49 -43.09
CA SER A 80 64.78 -53.06 -43.09
C SER A 80 63.26 -52.78 -43.09
N VAL A 81 62.48 -53.63 -43.74
CA VAL A 81 61.01 -53.53 -43.80
C VAL A 81 60.42 -53.89 -42.44
N ASP A 82 60.92 -54.95 -41.79
CA ASP A 82 60.47 -55.35 -40.46
C ASP A 82 60.81 -54.30 -39.40
N GLU A 83 62.03 -53.75 -39.43
CA GLU A 83 62.44 -52.66 -38.53
C GLU A 83 61.58 -51.41 -38.73
N PHE A 84 61.23 -51.07 -39.98
CA PHE A 84 60.34 -49.98 -40.31
C PHE A 84 58.90 -50.22 -39.80
N ALA A 85 58.37 -51.42 -39.99
CA ALA A 85 57.04 -51.79 -39.53
C ALA A 85 56.92 -51.65 -38.00
N TRP A 86 57.88 -52.20 -37.24
CA TRP A 86 57.90 -52.09 -35.78
C TRP A 86 58.13 -50.67 -35.27
N ARG A 87 58.93 -49.86 -35.98
CA ARG A 87 59.04 -48.43 -35.67
C ARG A 87 57.70 -47.71 -35.86
N SER A 88 56.99 -48.00 -36.94
CA SER A 88 55.69 -47.40 -37.24
C SER A 88 54.61 -47.79 -36.22
N VAL A 89 54.56 -49.06 -35.82
CA VAL A 89 53.65 -49.55 -34.75
C VAL A 89 53.93 -48.83 -33.43
N ARG A 90 55.20 -48.66 -33.04
CA ARG A 90 55.56 -47.91 -31.83
C ARG A 90 55.08 -46.46 -31.88
N ILE A 91 55.29 -45.78 -33.01
CA ILE A 91 54.83 -44.40 -33.20
C ILE A 91 53.30 -44.32 -33.10
N LEU A 92 52.58 -45.22 -33.77
CA LEU A 92 51.12 -45.28 -33.71
C LEU A 92 50.64 -45.51 -32.27
N GLY A 93 51.28 -46.42 -31.54
CA GLY A 93 50.99 -46.67 -30.13
C GLY A 93 51.15 -45.42 -29.25
N VAL A 94 52.23 -44.65 -29.45
CA VAL A 94 52.46 -43.39 -28.74
C VAL A 94 51.39 -42.35 -29.09
N VAL A 95 51.02 -42.22 -30.37
CA VAL A 95 49.98 -41.28 -30.81
C VAL A 95 48.62 -41.64 -30.20
N CYS A 96 48.22 -42.92 -30.25
CA CYS A 96 46.97 -43.38 -29.64
C CYS A 96 46.97 -43.13 -28.12
N LEU A 97 48.10 -43.36 -27.44
CA LEU A 97 48.24 -43.08 -26.01
C LEU A 97 48.06 -41.58 -25.71
N LEU A 98 48.68 -40.71 -26.51
CA LEU A 98 48.52 -39.26 -26.34
C LEU A 98 47.07 -38.82 -26.54
N ILE A 99 46.39 -39.32 -27.56
CA ILE A 99 44.96 -39.02 -27.81
C ILE A 99 44.09 -39.49 -26.63
N ALA A 100 44.35 -40.67 -26.08
CA ALA A 100 43.61 -41.18 -24.92
C ALA A 100 43.82 -40.28 -23.69
N ILE A 101 45.07 -39.86 -23.43
CA ILE A 101 45.41 -38.95 -22.33
C ILE A 101 44.71 -37.59 -22.51
N THR A 102 44.81 -36.96 -23.68
CA THR A 102 44.17 -35.64 -23.91
C THR A 102 42.66 -35.72 -23.79
N SER A 103 42.05 -36.79 -24.31
CA SER A 103 40.59 -37.01 -24.22
C SER A 103 40.15 -37.18 -22.77
N PHE A 104 40.92 -37.89 -21.95
CA PHE A 104 40.66 -38.05 -20.53
C PHE A 104 40.69 -36.70 -19.79
N PHE A 105 41.67 -35.84 -20.10
CA PHE A 105 41.78 -34.50 -19.52
C PHE A 105 40.60 -33.60 -19.91
N ILE A 106 40.23 -33.55 -21.20
CA ILE A 106 39.09 -32.75 -21.68
C ILE A 106 37.80 -33.17 -20.98
N ALA A 107 37.54 -34.48 -20.91
CA ALA A 107 36.35 -35.00 -20.26
C ALA A 107 36.26 -34.58 -18.77
N HIS A 108 37.37 -34.59 -18.03
CA HIS A 108 37.38 -34.31 -16.59
C HIS A 108 37.50 -32.84 -16.24
N ARG A 109 38.24 -32.05 -17.02
CA ARG A 109 38.49 -30.63 -16.75
C ARG A 109 37.45 -29.71 -17.38
N ILE A 110 36.80 -30.14 -18.47
CA ILE A 110 35.87 -29.31 -19.23
C ILE A 110 34.47 -29.92 -19.20
N SER A 111 34.29 -31.12 -19.77
CA SER A 111 32.95 -31.67 -20.00
C SER A 111 32.18 -31.96 -18.70
N LYS A 112 32.82 -32.58 -17.69
CA LYS A 112 32.17 -32.88 -16.40
C LYS A 112 31.73 -31.62 -15.63
N PRO A 113 32.58 -30.60 -15.43
CA PRO A 113 32.16 -29.34 -14.81
C PRO A 113 31.02 -28.62 -15.55
N ILE A 114 31.07 -28.56 -16.89
CA ILE A 114 30.01 -27.95 -17.70
C ILE A 114 28.68 -28.70 -17.49
N LEU A 115 28.70 -30.03 -17.44
CA LEU A 115 27.50 -30.82 -17.19
C LEU A 115 26.93 -30.56 -15.78
N LYS A 116 27.78 -30.41 -14.75
CA LYS A 116 27.32 -30.03 -13.41
C LYS A 116 26.64 -28.66 -13.40
N LEU A 117 27.20 -27.68 -14.11
CA LEU A 117 26.60 -26.35 -14.29
C LEU A 117 25.26 -26.42 -15.00
N LEU A 118 25.14 -27.23 -16.06
CA LEU A 118 23.89 -27.44 -16.79
C LEU A 118 22.80 -28.02 -15.87
N ILE A 119 23.14 -29.06 -15.11
CA ILE A 119 22.23 -29.67 -14.13
C ILE A 119 21.82 -28.63 -13.07
N GLY A 120 22.79 -27.88 -12.54
CA GLY A 120 22.53 -26.86 -11.53
C GLY A 120 21.60 -25.76 -12.03
N THR A 121 21.84 -25.28 -13.25
CA THR A 121 21.02 -24.26 -13.93
C THR A 121 19.60 -24.78 -14.19
N THR A 122 19.45 -26.06 -14.55
CA THR A 122 18.14 -26.68 -14.77
C THR A 122 17.35 -26.85 -13.46
N GLN A 123 18.03 -27.09 -12.33
CA GLN A 123 17.40 -27.12 -11.01
C GLN A 123 16.97 -25.72 -10.59
N LEU A 124 17.85 -24.72 -10.77
CA LEU A 124 17.53 -23.32 -10.50
C LEU A 124 16.32 -22.83 -11.31
N SER A 125 16.25 -23.18 -12.60
CA SER A 125 15.12 -22.78 -13.46
C SER A 125 13.78 -23.42 -13.08
N ARG A 126 13.81 -24.54 -12.34
CA ARG A 126 12.63 -25.17 -11.73
C ARG A 126 12.25 -24.56 -10.37
N GLY A 127 12.97 -23.54 -9.92
CA GLY A 127 12.72 -22.83 -8.66
C GLY A 127 13.46 -23.39 -7.45
N ASP A 128 14.39 -24.33 -7.64
CA ASP A 128 15.25 -24.82 -6.56
C ASP A 128 16.35 -23.79 -6.26
N LEU A 129 16.18 -23.04 -5.18
CA LEU A 129 17.14 -22.05 -4.70
C LEU A 129 18.15 -22.64 -3.71
N HIS A 130 18.20 -23.97 -3.54
CA HIS A 130 19.17 -24.67 -2.69
C HIS A 130 20.28 -25.38 -3.46
N VAL A 131 20.21 -25.34 -4.78
CA VAL A 131 21.24 -25.91 -5.65
C VAL A 131 22.60 -25.23 -5.43
N GLN A 132 23.65 -26.05 -5.38
CA GLN A 132 25.02 -25.59 -5.33
C GLN A 132 25.87 -26.38 -6.32
N VAL A 133 26.67 -25.67 -7.11
CA VAL A 133 27.59 -26.29 -8.06
C VAL A 133 29.01 -26.27 -7.46
N ASP A 134 29.46 -27.43 -6.97
CA ASP A 134 30.85 -27.62 -6.50
C ASP A 134 31.77 -27.99 -7.67
N VAL A 135 32.46 -26.97 -8.18
CA VAL A 135 33.49 -27.06 -9.21
C VAL A 135 34.76 -26.42 -8.68
N LYS A 136 35.76 -27.26 -8.38
CA LYS A 136 37.10 -26.83 -7.94
C LYS A 136 38.01 -26.64 -9.15
N SER A 137 37.76 -25.57 -9.91
CA SER A 137 38.63 -25.16 -11.01
C SER A 137 39.16 -23.75 -10.75
N LYS A 138 40.34 -23.44 -11.30
CA LYS A 138 41.00 -22.12 -11.19
C LYS A 138 40.94 -21.32 -12.50
N ASP A 139 40.13 -21.79 -13.45
CA ASP A 139 39.92 -21.20 -14.76
C ASP A 139 38.54 -20.53 -14.84
N GLU A 140 38.13 -20.15 -16.05
CA GLU A 140 36.85 -19.51 -16.34
C GLU A 140 35.65 -20.36 -15.90
N ILE A 141 35.78 -21.69 -15.89
CA ILE A 141 34.71 -22.58 -15.46
C ILE A 141 34.53 -22.51 -13.93
N GLY A 142 35.62 -22.32 -13.19
CA GLY A 142 35.58 -22.08 -11.75
C GLY A 142 34.88 -20.76 -11.42
N ILE A 143 35.25 -19.69 -12.11
CA ILE A 143 34.63 -18.35 -11.96
C ILE A 143 33.14 -18.39 -12.30
N LEU A 144 32.77 -19.13 -13.36
CA LEU A 144 31.38 -19.30 -13.75
C LEU A 144 30.57 -20.06 -12.69
N ALA A 145 31.15 -21.09 -12.07
CA ALA A 145 30.50 -21.81 -10.97
C ALA A 145 30.31 -20.95 -9.72
N GLU A 146 31.29 -20.12 -9.38
CA GLU A 146 31.17 -19.16 -8.28
C GLU A 146 30.08 -18.12 -8.56
N SER A 147 30.06 -17.55 -9.77
CA SER A 147 29.05 -16.58 -10.21
C SER A 147 27.63 -17.18 -10.20
N PHE A 148 27.50 -18.44 -10.63
CA PHE A 148 26.25 -19.18 -10.55
C PHE A 148 25.79 -19.32 -9.10
N ASN A 149 26.66 -19.75 -8.18
CA ASN A 149 26.32 -19.91 -6.77
C ASN A 149 25.94 -18.57 -6.12
N GLN A 150 26.62 -17.47 -6.46
CA GLN A 150 26.25 -16.13 -6.00
C GLN A 150 24.86 -15.70 -6.49
N THR A 151 24.53 -16.05 -7.73
CA THR A 151 23.18 -15.80 -8.29
C THR A 151 22.11 -16.55 -7.50
N VAL A 152 22.35 -17.82 -7.15
CA VAL A 152 21.43 -18.62 -6.32
C VAL A 152 21.23 -17.97 -4.95
N ILE A 153 22.30 -17.48 -4.32
CA ILE A 153 22.23 -16.77 -3.02
C ILE A 153 21.39 -15.49 -3.14
N SER A 154 21.68 -14.66 -4.16
CA SER A 154 20.95 -13.41 -4.39
C SER A 154 19.46 -13.65 -4.63
N LEU A 155 19.10 -14.66 -5.43
CA LEU A 155 17.70 -15.03 -5.67
C LEU A 155 17.00 -15.51 -4.39
N ARG A 156 17.70 -16.27 -3.53
CA ARG A 156 17.17 -16.71 -2.24
C ARG A 156 16.88 -15.53 -1.32
N GLU A 157 17.80 -14.56 -1.27
CA GLU A 157 17.62 -13.35 -0.47
C GLU A 157 16.47 -12.48 -0.98
N GLN A 158 16.38 -12.26 -2.30
CA GLN A 158 15.25 -11.55 -2.91
C GLN A 158 13.92 -12.23 -2.62
N ARG A 159 13.85 -13.57 -2.69
CA ARG A 159 12.63 -14.31 -2.34
C ARG A 159 12.24 -14.12 -0.88
N ARG A 160 13.21 -14.11 0.04
CA ARG A 160 12.98 -13.83 1.46
C ARG A 160 12.41 -12.42 1.66
N GLU A 161 13.02 -11.41 1.03
CA GLU A 161 12.54 -10.02 1.12
C GLU A 161 11.11 -9.87 0.56
N ILE A 162 10.78 -10.57 -0.54
CA ILE A 162 9.42 -10.58 -1.10
C ILE A 162 8.42 -11.17 -0.10
N LEU A 163 8.77 -12.27 0.58
CA LEU A 163 7.90 -12.89 1.58
C LEU A 163 7.69 -11.97 2.79
N GLU A 164 8.76 -11.34 3.29
CA GLU A 164 8.68 -10.35 4.38
C GLU A 164 7.77 -9.15 3.98
N LYS A 165 7.91 -8.64 2.74
CA LYS A 165 7.04 -7.58 2.21
C LYS A 165 5.59 -8.03 2.04
N GLN A 166 5.34 -9.27 1.66
CA GLN A 166 3.97 -9.80 1.57
C GLN A 166 3.30 -9.88 2.94
N GLU A 167 4.02 -10.30 3.98
CA GLU A 167 3.52 -10.33 5.35
C GLU A 167 3.20 -8.92 5.87
N GLU A 168 4.09 -7.95 5.58
CA GLU A 168 3.87 -6.54 5.90
C GLU A 168 2.62 -5.98 5.20
N ILE A 169 2.45 -6.24 3.89
CA ILE A 169 1.25 -5.83 3.14
C ILE A 169 -0.01 -6.46 3.73
N HIS A 170 0.04 -7.74 4.12
CA HIS A 170 -1.09 -8.41 4.76
C HIS A 170 -1.48 -7.73 6.07
N ARG A 171 -0.51 -7.37 6.91
CA ARG A 171 -0.76 -6.64 8.16
C ARG A 171 -1.39 -5.27 7.90
N GLN A 172 -0.84 -4.52 6.94
CA GLN A 172 -1.39 -3.21 6.55
C GLN A 172 -2.81 -3.31 6.00
N MET A 173 -3.12 -4.36 5.24
CA MET A 173 -4.46 -4.58 4.72
C MET A 173 -5.47 -4.86 5.85
N GLU A 174 -5.06 -5.61 6.87
CA GLU A 174 -5.89 -5.84 8.06
C GLU A 174 -6.14 -4.54 8.84
N GLU A 175 -5.10 -3.72 9.04
CA GLU A 175 -5.22 -2.41 9.68
C GLU A 175 -6.15 -1.47 8.88
N ILE A 176 -6.01 -1.41 7.55
CA ILE A 176 -6.87 -0.60 6.68
C ILE A 176 -8.33 -1.10 6.75
N SER A 177 -8.55 -2.41 6.77
CA SER A 177 -9.89 -3.00 6.90
C SER A 177 -10.56 -2.58 8.22
N GLN A 178 -9.81 -2.65 9.33
CA GLN A 178 -10.30 -2.21 10.64
C GLN A 178 -10.58 -0.69 10.67
N GLN A 179 -9.74 0.12 10.02
CA GLN A 179 -9.97 1.56 9.90
C GLN A 179 -11.21 1.88 9.06
N ALA A 180 -11.41 1.16 7.95
CA ALA A 180 -12.59 1.31 7.10
C ALA A 180 -13.88 0.97 7.87
N GLN A 181 -13.86 -0.08 8.69
CA GLN A 181 -15.00 -0.43 9.54
C GLN A 181 -15.29 0.67 10.58
N LYS A 182 -14.27 1.17 11.29
CA LYS A 182 -14.45 2.29 12.23
C LYS A 182 -14.99 3.55 11.55
N LEU A 183 -14.51 3.84 10.34
CA LEU A 183 -14.98 4.98 9.57
C LEU A 183 -16.46 4.83 9.17
N GLN A 184 -16.88 3.61 8.83
CA GLN A 184 -18.28 3.29 8.57
C GLN A 184 -19.14 3.52 9.82
N GLU A 185 -18.71 3.02 10.99
CA GLU A 185 -19.40 3.23 12.27
C GLU A 185 -19.52 4.72 12.62
N ILE A 186 -18.45 5.50 12.43
CA ILE A 186 -18.46 6.95 12.64
C ILE A 186 -19.43 7.66 11.67
N ASN A 187 -19.45 7.26 10.39
CA ASN A 187 -20.37 7.85 9.41
C ASN A 187 -21.84 7.57 9.76
N GLU A 188 -22.16 6.38 10.27
CA GLU A 188 -23.49 6.04 10.76
C GLU A 188 -23.88 6.90 11.96
N GLU A 189 -22.96 7.11 12.92
CA GLU A 189 -23.17 8.00 14.06
C GLU A 189 -23.39 9.46 13.62
N ILE A 190 -22.59 9.96 12.67
CA ILE A 190 -22.75 11.30 12.11
C ILE A 190 -24.11 11.44 11.42
N SER A 191 -24.53 10.44 10.63
CA SER A 191 -25.83 10.45 9.97
C SER A 191 -26.98 10.53 10.98
N TYR A 192 -26.90 9.74 12.06
CA TYR A 192 -27.87 9.78 13.15
C TYR A 192 -27.92 11.16 13.83
N LYS A 193 -26.76 11.73 14.20
CA LYS A 193 -26.68 13.06 14.81
C LYS A 193 -27.18 14.17 13.88
N ASN A 194 -26.93 14.08 12.58
CA ASN A 194 -27.43 15.04 11.59
C ASN A 194 -28.97 15.00 11.50
N GLU A 195 -29.57 13.82 11.57
CA GLU A 195 -31.04 13.71 11.63
C GLU A 195 -31.60 14.33 12.91
N GLU A 196 -30.96 14.08 14.05
CA GLU A 196 -31.34 14.66 15.34
C GLU A 196 -31.22 16.20 15.34
N ILE A 197 -30.12 16.74 14.81
CA ILE A 197 -29.91 18.19 14.65
C ILE A 197 -31.00 18.78 13.73
N THR A 198 -31.34 18.10 12.64
CA THR A 198 -32.39 18.56 11.72
C THR A 198 -33.74 18.67 12.44
N LYS A 199 -34.10 17.67 13.27
CA LYS A 199 -35.32 17.72 14.10
C LYS A 199 -35.27 18.86 15.13
N LYS A 200 -34.13 19.02 15.82
CA LYS A 200 -33.94 20.11 16.79
C LYS A 200 -34.03 21.49 16.15
N ASN A 201 -33.45 21.69 14.97
CA ASN A 201 -33.54 22.95 14.22
C ASN A 201 -34.98 23.27 13.82
N LEU A 202 -35.77 22.27 13.40
CA LEU A 202 -37.19 22.47 13.10
C LEU A 202 -37.98 22.94 14.33
N ILE A 203 -37.75 22.29 15.48
CA ILE A 203 -38.40 22.69 16.75
C ILE A 203 -37.94 24.08 17.17
N LEU A 204 -36.65 24.41 17.01
CA LEU A 204 -36.11 25.72 17.34
C LEU A 204 -36.76 26.82 16.48
N GLU A 205 -36.95 26.58 15.19
CA GLU A 205 -37.60 27.56 14.32
C GLU A 205 -39.08 27.74 14.67
N GLN A 206 -39.78 26.67 15.04
CA GLN A 206 -41.14 26.75 15.60
C GLN A 206 -41.19 27.55 16.91
N GLN A 207 -40.24 27.32 17.82
CA GLN A 207 -40.13 28.06 19.09
C GLN A 207 -39.84 29.55 18.86
N LYS A 208 -38.97 29.86 17.90
CA LYS A 208 -38.64 31.24 17.52
C LYS A 208 -39.87 31.97 16.96
N GLU A 209 -40.67 31.30 16.13
CA GLU A 209 -41.93 31.85 15.62
C GLU A 209 -42.92 32.12 16.77
N GLN A 210 -43.07 31.17 17.71
CA GLN A 210 -43.91 31.36 18.89
C GLN A 210 -43.44 32.53 19.77
N ILE A 211 -42.14 32.66 20.03
CA ILE A 211 -41.58 33.78 20.81
C ILE A 211 -41.83 35.11 20.09
N THR A 212 -41.73 35.14 18.76
CA THR A 212 -42.01 36.35 17.97
C THR A 212 -43.47 36.78 18.13
N VAL A 213 -44.41 35.83 18.04
CA VAL A 213 -45.84 36.09 18.30
C VAL A 213 -46.08 36.54 19.74
N GLN A 214 -45.44 35.91 20.73
CA GLN A 214 -45.55 36.30 22.13
C GLN A 214 -45.00 37.70 22.40
N ALA A 215 -43.88 38.06 21.78
CA ALA A 215 -43.28 39.39 21.90
C ALA A 215 -44.21 40.46 21.34
N GLU A 216 -44.88 40.19 20.20
CA GLU A 216 -45.86 41.12 19.62
C GLU A 216 -47.10 41.27 20.52
N ASN A 217 -47.64 40.17 21.04
CA ASN A 217 -48.76 40.21 21.99
C ASN A 217 -48.41 41.01 23.26
N LEU A 218 -47.20 40.80 23.82
CA LEU A 218 -46.72 41.55 24.98
C LEU A 218 -46.53 43.03 24.68
N ARG A 219 -46.07 43.37 23.47
CA ARG A 219 -45.93 44.74 23.02
C ARG A 219 -47.29 45.42 22.96
N GLN A 220 -48.28 44.77 22.33
CA GLN A 220 -49.64 45.29 22.25
C GLN A 220 -50.25 45.45 23.66
N LEU A 221 -50.10 44.45 24.53
CA LEU A 221 -50.60 44.51 25.90
C LEU A 221 -49.96 45.66 26.71
N ASN A 222 -48.66 45.87 26.56
CA ASN A 222 -47.98 47.01 27.20
C ASN A 222 -48.48 48.36 26.67
N GLU A 223 -48.78 48.45 25.38
CA GLU A 223 -49.35 49.66 24.79
C GLU A 223 -50.77 49.93 25.32
N GLU A 224 -51.60 48.89 25.45
CA GLU A 224 -52.92 48.97 26.09
C GLU A 224 -52.83 49.39 27.57
N ILE A 225 -51.91 48.80 28.36
CA ILE A 225 -51.68 49.20 29.75
C ILE A 225 -51.24 50.68 29.82
N THR A 226 -50.39 51.12 28.90
CA THR A 226 -49.93 52.52 28.86
C THR A 226 -51.10 53.47 28.56
N GLN A 227 -51.97 53.11 27.60
CA GLN A 227 -53.18 53.88 27.31
C GLN A 227 -54.13 53.93 28.50
N ILE A 228 -54.37 52.80 29.17
CA ILE A 228 -55.20 52.71 30.37
C ILE A 228 -54.62 53.56 31.50
N ASN A 229 -53.31 53.48 31.74
CA ASN A 229 -52.64 54.28 32.78
C ASN A 229 -52.80 55.77 32.51
N ASN A 230 -52.56 56.23 31.28
CA ASN A 230 -52.75 57.63 30.91
C ASN A 230 -54.21 58.09 31.10
N PHE A 231 -55.17 57.26 30.69
CA PHE A 231 -56.59 57.53 30.89
C PHE A 231 -56.98 57.60 32.38
N LEU A 232 -56.46 56.68 33.19
CA LEU A 232 -56.67 56.68 34.64
C LEU A 232 -56.04 57.91 35.29
N GLU A 233 -54.82 58.31 34.90
CA GLU A 233 -54.17 59.52 35.39
C GLU A 233 -54.99 60.77 35.05
N GLU A 234 -55.51 60.87 33.83
CA GLU A 234 -56.38 61.96 33.39
C GLU A 234 -57.67 61.99 34.24
N LYS A 235 -58.32 60.84 34.43
CA LYS A 235 -59.54 60.72 35.23
C LYS A 235 -59.32 61.02 36.71
N VAL A 236 -58.20 60.57 37.28
CA VAL A 236 -57.79 60.91 38.65
C VAL A 236 -57.61 62.41 38.78
N LYS A 237 -56.90 63.04 37.83
CA LYS A 237 -56.70 64.50 37.81
C LYS A 237 -58.02 65.26 37.72
N GLU A 238 -58.94 64.84 36.86
CA GLU A 238 -60.28 65.42 36.73
C GLU A 238 -61.07 65.32 38.05
N HIS A 239 -61.11 64.13 38.65
CA HIS A 239 -61.79 63.93 39.94
C HIS A 239 -61.14 64.71 41.08
N THR A 240 -59.81 64.76 41.16
CA THR A 240 -59.11 65.57 42.17
C THR A 240 -59.46 67.05 42.00
N ALA A 241 -59.46 67.59 40.78
CA ALA A 241 -59.85 68.97 40.52
C ALA A 241 -61.31 69.25 40.90
N ALA A 242 -62.24 68.33 40.60
CA ALA A 242 -63.64 68.43 40.98
C ALA A 242 -63.82 68.42 42.52
N LEU A 243 -63.10 67.52 43.21
CA LEU A 243 -63.08 67.43 44.67
C LEU A 243 -62.50 68.69 45.32
N GLU A 244 -61.42 69.26 44.77
CA GLU A 244 -60.84 70.52 45.25
C GLU A 244 -61.82 71.68 45.07
N ALA A 245 -62.49 71.77 43.92
CA ALA A 245 -63.51 72.78 43.67
C ALA A 245 -64.69 72.65 44.65
N GLN A 246 -65.15 71.42 44.90
CA GLN A 246 -66.24 71.15 45.84
C GLN A 246 -65.83 71.44 47.29
N ASN A 247 -64.62 71.07 47.70
CA ASN A 247 -64.07 71.41 49.02
C ASN A 247 -63.95 72.92 49.22
N LYS A 248 -63.50 73.66 48.20
CA LYS A 248 -63.44 75.12 48.25
C LYS A 248 -64.83 75.73 48.46
N LYS A 249 -65.85 75.24 47.75
CA LYS A 249 -67.25 75.67 47.93
C LYS A 249 -67.76 75.37 49.35
N LEU A 250 -67.48 74.17 49.87
CA LEU A 250 -67.86 73.80 51.24
C LEU A 250 -67.20 74.70 52.30
N LEU A 251 -65.92 75.05 52.12
CA LEU A 251 -65.22 75.99 52.99
C LEU A 251 -65.85 77.39 52.93
N GLU A 252 -66.25 77.85 51.74
CA GLU A 252 -66.94 79.13 51.55
C GLU A 252 -68.32 79.14 52.24
N TYR A 253 -69.10 78.06 52.12
CA TYR A 253 -70.36 77.89 52.86
C TYR A 253 -70.16 77.86 54.38
N ALA A 254 -69.17 77.11 54.85
CA ALA A 254 -68.86 77.02 56.27
C ALA A 254 -68.45 78.40 56.84
N PHE A 255 -67.67 79.18 56.07
CA PHE A 255 -67.27 80.54 56.43
C PHE A 255 -68.47 81.50 56.51
N ILE A 256 -69.33 81.50 55.49
CA ILE A 256 -70.54 82.34 55.45
C ILE A 256 -71.48 81.99 56.63
N ASN A 257 -71.74 80.69 56.85
CA ASN A 257 -72.59 80.23 57.93
C ASN A 257 -72.04 80.61 59.32
N SER A 258 -70.74 80.40 59.57
CA SER A 258 -70.15 80.70 60.89
C SER A 258 -70.06 82.19 61.20
N HIS A 259 -69.83 83.06 60.20
CA HIS A 259 -69.58 84.47 60.45
C HIS A 259 -70.82 85.35 60.25
N ARG A 260 -71.56 85.16 59.16
CA ARG A 260 -72.65 86.06 58.77
C ARG A 260 -73.98 85.74 59.46
N LEU A 261 -74.27 84.47 59.76
CA LEU A 261 -75.49 84.11 60.52
C LEU A 261 -75.31 84.31 62.02
N ARG A 262 -74.10 84.09 62.55
CA ARG A 262 -73.87 84.11 64.01
C ARG A 262 -74.07 85.50 64.62
N ALA A 263 -73.63 86.56 63.95
CA ALA A 263 -73.76 87.94 64.43
C ALA A 263 -75.23 88.40 64.61
N PRO A 264 -76.14 88.27 63.62
CA PRO A 264 -77.54 88.60 63.80
C PRO A 264 -78.25 87.68 64.79
N VAL A 265 -77.97 86.36 64.79
CA VAL A 265 -78.57 85.43 65.76
C VAL A 265 -78.17 85.80 67.20
N ALA A 266 -76.89 86.08 67.45
CA ALA A 266 -76.42 86.53 68.76
C ALA A 266 -77.07 87.86 69.18
N THR A 267 -77.27 88.76 68.22
CA THR A 267 -77.93 90.06 68.44
C THR A 267 -79.41 89.88 68.77
N ILE A 268 -80.14 89.01 68.06
CA ILE A 268 -81.54 88.67 68.34
C ILE A 268 -81.67 88.03 69.73
N LEU A 269 -80.80 87.05 70.05
CA LEU A 269 -80.78 86.43 71.38
C LEU A 269 -80.49 87.45 72.48
N GLY A 270 -79.56 88.38 72.24
CA GLY A 270 -79.23 89.48 73.14
C GLY A 270 -80.42 90.42 73.35
N LEU A 271 -81.02 90.91 72.26
CA LEU A 271 -82.20 91.79 72.29
C LEU A 271 -83.41 91.11 72.95
N MET A 272 -83.65 89.82 72.68
CA MET A 272 -84.66 89.01 73.38
C MET A 272 -84.43 88.98 74.88
N ASN A 273 -83.17 88.85 75.31
CA ASN A 273 -82.83 88.84 76.73
C ASN A 273 -83.08 90.21 77.37
N VAL A 274 -82.73 91.30 76.68
CA VAL A 274 -82.98 92.68 77.15
C VAL A 274 -84.48 92.97 77.26
N ILE A 275 -85.29 92.56 76.29
CA ILE A 275 -86.77 92.69 76.30
C ILE A 275 -87.39 91.95 77.50
N LYS A 276 -86.80 90.83 77.94
CA LYS A 276 -87.27 90.06 79.10
C LYS A 276 -86.96 90.73 80.44
N VAL A 277 -85.93 91.57 80.51
CA VAL A 277 -85.40 92.09 81.78
C VAL A 277 -85.73 93.58 81.99
N THR A 278 -85.94 94.38 80.94
CA THR A 278 -86.24 95.80 81.11
C THR A 278 -87.70 96.07 81.51
N SER A 279 -87.90 96.98 82.47
CA SER A 279 -89.22 97.43 82.94
C SER A 279 -89.67 98.75 82.29
N ASN A 280 -88.82 99.33 81.42
CA ASN A 280 -89.07 100.59 80.73
C ASN A 280 -89.75 100.35 79.36
N ALA A 281 -90.92 100.95 79.14
CA ALA A 281 -91.70 100.78 77.92
C ALA A 281 -91.02 101.37 76.67
N GLU A 282 -90.27 102.47 76.79
CA GLU A 282 -89.55 103.08 75.66
C GLU A 282 -88.36 102.22 75.21
N GLU A 283 -87.57 101.68 76.15
CA GLU A 283 -86.46 100.77 75.83
C GLU A 283 -86.94 99.44 75.23
N LYS A 284 -88.09 98.94 75.70
CA LYS A 284 -88.69 97.71 75.19
C LYS A 284 -89.15 97.89 73.74
N GLN A 285 -89.76 99.04 73.42
CA GLN A 285 -90.13 99.37 72.04
C GLN A 285 -88.89 99.56 71.15
N ALA A 286 -87.86 100.27 71.63
CA ALA A 286 -86.60 100.43 70.90
C ALA A 286 -85.93 99.07 70.63
N CYS A 287 -85.95 98.13 71.58
CA CYS A 287 -85.44 96.78 71.37
C CYS A 287 -86.29 95.99 70.38
N ILE A 288 -87.62 96.13 70.39
CA ILE A 288 -88.52 95.50 69.40
C ILE A 288 -88.20 96.03 67.99
N ASP A 289 -88.06 97.34 67.81
CA ASP A 289 -87.71 97.94 66.52
C ASP A 289 -86.32 97.47 66.05
N MET A 290 -85.35 97.33 66.96
CA MET A 290 -84.01 96.84 66.66
C MET A 290 -84.00 95.33 66.36
N LEU A 291 -84.90 94.55 66.98
CA LEU A 291 -85.09 93.13 66.75
C LEU A 291 -85.77 92.89 65.41
N GLU A 292 -86.76 93.70 65.04
CA GLU A 292 -87.38 93.69 63.71
C GLU A 292 -86.35 94.02 62.62
N LYS A 293 -85.54 95.06 62.81
CA LYS A 293 -84.46 95.44 61.88
C LYS A 293 -83.36 94.37 61.78
N THR A 294 -83.02 93.70 62.88
CA THR A 294 -82.02 92.63 62.90
C THR A 294 -82.57 91.34 62.29
N THR A 295 -83.85 91.05 62.48
CA THR A 295 -84.55 89.91 61.87
C THR A 295 -84.67 90.09 60.36
N GLN A 296 -85.01 91.30 59.88
CA GLN A 296 -84.98 91.62 58.44
C GLN A 296 -83.58 91.50 57.84
N LYS A 297 -82.52 91.90 58.58
CA LYS A 297 -81.13 91.68 58.15
C LYS A 297 -80.75 90.20 58.11
N LEU A 298 -81.20 89.40 59.09
CA LEU A 298 -80.97 87.95 59.10
C LEU A 298 -81.67 87.29 57.90
N ASP A 299 -82.92 87.67 57.64
CA ASP A 299 -83.71 87.15 56.52
C ASP A 299 -83.07 87.49 55.17
N ALA A 300 -82.54 88.72 55.01
CA ALA A 300 -81.77 89.10 53.84
C ALA A 300 -80.49 88.27 53.68
N ILE A 301 -79.77 87.96 54.77
CA ILE A 301 -78.57 87.09 54.75
C ILE A 301 -78.94 85.64 54.40
N VAL A 302 -80.07 85.12 54.92
CA VAL A 302 -80.57 83.78 54.60
C VAL A 302 -80.98 83.69 53.12
N HIS A 303 -81.66 84.71 52.59
CA HIS A 303 -81.98 84.79 51.16
C HIS A 303 -80.72 84.88 50.30
N GLU A 304 -79.72 85.68 50.70
CA GLU A 304 -78.44 85.75 49.99
C GLU A 304 -77.71 84.40 49.97
N ILE A 305 -77.75 83.63 51.08
CA ILE A 305 -77.23 82.26 51.14
C ILE A 305 -78.04 81.33 50.22
N GLN A 306 -79.38 81.40 50.23
CA GLN A 306 -80.23 80.59 49.36
C GLN A 306 -80.02 80.91 47.89
N ASP A 307 -79.90 82.18 47.51
CA ASP A 307 -79.63 82.59 46.13
C ASP A 307 -78.24 82.13 45.68
N THR A 308 -77.26 82.19 46.57
CA THR A 308 -75.91 81.65 46.31
C THR A 308 -75.93 80.12 46.16
N ILE A 309 -76.79 79.42 46.89
CA ILE A 309 -77.03 77.96 46.75
C ILE A 309 -77.77 77.66 45.43
N TYR A 310 -78.79 78.43 45.07
CA TYR A 310 -79.63 78.19 43.89
C TYR A 310 -78.90 78.49 42.57
N GLN A 311 -78.01 79.49 42.55
CA GLN A 311 -77.13 79.74 41.41
C GLN A 311 -76.01 78.70 41.27
N ALA A 312 -75.75 77.89 42.30
CA ALA A 312 -74.72 76.86 42.30
C ALA A 312 -75.23 75.44 41.93
N GLU A 313 -76.55 75.25 41.81
CA GLU A 313 -77.20 73.97 41.45
C GLU A 313 -77.65 73.90 39.97
N GLN A 314 -77.44 74.94 39.16
CA GLN A 314 -77.54 74.82 37.72
C GLN A 314 -76.18 74.45 37.11
N PRO A 315 -76.17 73.49 36.15
CA PRO A 315 -75.01 72.68 35.81
C PRO A 315 -73.81 73.43 35.23
#